data_AF-A0A958JU24-F1
#
_entry.id   AF-A0A958JU24-F1
#
_cell.length_a   1.000
_cell.length_b   1.000
_cell.length_c   1.000
_cell.angle_alpha   90.00
_cell.angle_beta   90.00
_cell.angle_gamma   90.00
#
_symmetry.space_group_name_H-M   'P 1'
#
loop_
_entity.id
_entity.type
_entity.pdbx_description
1 polymer ?
#
loop_
_entity_poly.entity_id
_entity_poly.type
_entity_poly.pdbx_seq_one_letter_code
_entity_poly.pdbx_strand_id
1 'polypeptide(L)' 'MSGDHEQPSEGELIFYETSEGTVRGEVLYELETYWMNQKRIAELFAVDVRTVSELLQNIYASGE' A
#
# COMPACT_ATOMS: atom_id res chain seq x y z
N MET A 1 18.26 12.04 -18.11
CA MET A 1 18.20 10.59 -17.83
C MET A 1 17.03 10.39 -16.91
N SER A 2 15.83 10.29 -17.51
CA SER A 2 14.59 10.12 -16.76
C SER A 2 14.52 8.66 -16.37
N GLY A 3 14.46 8.38 -15.07
CA GLY A 3 14.52 7.04 -14.51
C GLY A 3 13.46 6.14 -15.14
N ASP A 4 13.90 4.95 -15.54
CA ASP A 4 13.05 3.86 -15.95
C ASP A 4 12.12 3.53 -14.77
N HIS A 5 10.84 3.87 -14.88
CA HIS A 5 9.83 3.37 -13.96
C HIS A 5 9.51 1.93 -14.38
N GLU A 6 10.41 1.01 -14.05
CA GLU A 6 10.17 -0.41 -14.22
C GLU A 6 8.97 -0.78 -13.34
N GLN A 7 7.86 -1.14 -13.97
CA GLN A 7 6.67 -1.63 -13.27
C GLN A 7 7.07 -2.91 -12.54
N PRO A 8 6.67 -3.08 -11.26
CA PRO A 8 6.99 -4.29 -10.52
C PRO A 8 6.44 -5.52 -11.23
N SER A 9 7.20 -6.61 -11.23
CA SER A 9 6.74 -7.88 -11.79
C SER A 9 5.67 -8.52 -10.90
N GLU A 10 4.81 -9.38 -11.49
CA GLU A 10 3.79 -10.08 -10.71
C GLU A 10 4.45 -11.01 -9.67
N GLY A 11 3.97 -10.97 -8.42
CA GLY A 11 4.55 -11.68 -7.28
C GLY A 11 5.75 -10.99 -6.64
N GLU A 12 6.14 -9.79 -7.09
CA GLU A 12 7.29 -9.06 -6.58
C GLU A 12 7.01 -8.41 -5.21
N LEU A 13 7.98 -8.54 -4.31
CA LEU A 13 8.00 -7.83 -3.03
C LEU A 13 8.71 -6.48 -3.21
N ILE A 14 7.96 -5.40 -3.08
CA ILE A 14 8.46 -4.03 -3.28
C ILE A 14 8.80 -3.41 -1.93
N PHE A 15 10.00 -2.84 -1.82
CA PHE A 15 10.44 -2.06 -0.67
C PHE A 15 10.60 -0.59 -1.08
N TYR A 16 9.81 0.32 -0.50
CA TYR A 16 9.97 1.76 -0.67
C TYR A 16 10.65 2.38 0.54
N GLU A 17 11.41 3.46 0.36
CA GLU A 17 11.96 4.27 1.45
C GLU A 17 11.29 5.63 1.41
N THR A 18 10.72 6.08 2.52
CA THR A 18 10.21 7.45 2.62
C THR A 18 11.37 8.40 2.89
N SER A 19 11.24 9.67 2.51
CA SER A 19 12.26 10.72 2.77
C SER A 19 12.60 10.91 4.24
N GLU A 20 11.78 10.36 5.16
CA GLU A 20 12.01 10.36 6.61
C GLU A 20 12.73 9.10 7.11
N GLY A 21 13.20 8.26 6.19
CA GLY A 21 14.36 7.38 6.39
C GLY A 21 14.10 5.98 6.92
N THR A 22 12.88 5.54 7.26
CA THR A 22 12.66 4.11 7.58
C THR A 22 11.20 3.68 7.50
N VAL A 23 10.69 3.43 6.29
CA VAL A 23 9.45 2.65 6.14
C VAL A 23 9.73 1.49 5.20
N ARG A 24 10.36 0.41 5.69
CA ARG A 24 10.47 -0.86 4.94
C ARG A 24 9.08 -1.51 4.80
N GLY A 25 8.26 -1.04 3.88
CA GLY A 25 6.99 -1.68 3.52
C GLY A 25 7.25 -2.96 2.72
N GLU A 26 6.56 -4.04 3.07
CA GLU A 26 6.44 -5.22 2.20
C GLU A 26 5.12 -5.04 1.45
N VAL A 27 5.18 -4.90 0.13
CA VAL A 27 4.01 -4.82 -0.75
C VAL A 27 4.11 -5.94 -1.76
N LEU A 28 3.03 -6.70 -1.93
CA LEU A 28 2.91 -7.70 -2.98
C LEU A 28 2.17 -7.07 -4.16
N TYR A 29 2.75 -7.12 -5.34
CA TYR A 29 2.08 -6.74 -6.58
C TYR A 29 1.54 -7.97 -7.31
N GLU A 30 0.24 -8.03 -7.53
CA GLU A 30 -0.43 -9.18 -8.15
C GLU A 30 -1.68 -8.71 -8.90
N LEU A 31 -1.92 -9.18 -10.13
CA LEU A 31 -3.14 -8.86 -10.90
C LEU A 31 -3.43 -7.34 -10.92
N GLU A 32 -2.42 -6.53 -11.22
CA GLU A 32 -2.49 -5.06 -11.25
C GLU A 32 -2.92 -4.42 -9.91
N THR A 33 -2.81 -5.18 -8.81
CA THR A 33 -3.23 -4.80 -7.46
C THR A 33 -2.05 -4.81 -6.49
N TYR A 34 -1.96 -3.77 -5.67
CA TYR A 34 -0.98 -3.69 -4.58
C TYR A 34 -1.60 -4.16 -3.27
N TRP A 35 -1.13 -5.29 -2.76
CA TRP A 35 -1.58 -5.87 -1.50
C TRP A 35 -0.72 -5.38 -0.35
N MET A 36 -1.38 -4.81 0.66
CA MET A 36 -0.74 -4.20 1.82
C MET A 36 -1.56 -4.49 3.08
N ASN A 37 -0.90 -4.54 4.24
CA ASN A 37 -1.62 -4.52 5.52
C ASN A 37 -2.15 -3.11 5.83
N GLN A 38 -3.15 -3.01 6.71
CA GLN A 38 -3.82 -1.73 7.02
C GLN A 38 -2.87 -0.67 7.58
N LYS A 39 -1.82 -1.07 8.32
CA LYS A 39 -0.82 -0.15 8.86
C LYS A 39 -0.04 0.55 7.74
N ARG A 40 0.34 -0.18 6.69
CA ARG A 40 1.03 0.39 5.52
C ARG A 40 0.14 1.32 4.72
N ILE A 41 -1.14 0.96 4.54
CA ILE A 41 -2.12 1.85 3.91
C ILE A 41 -2.22 3.15 4.72
N ALA A 42 -2.30 3.05 6.04
CA ALA A 42 -2.36 4.21 6.93
C ALA A 42 -1.12 5.11 6.80
N GLU A 43 0.08 4.53 6.80
CA GLU A 43 1.35 5.25 6.60
C GLU A 43 1.41 5.92 5.22
N LEU A 44 1.03 5.21 4.15
CA LEU A 44 1.06 5.72 2.77
C LEU A 44 0.16 6.94 2.58
N PHE A 45 -1.04 6.91 3.16
CA PHE A 45 -2.02 7.99 3.06
C PHE A 45 -1.94 9.00 4.20
N ALA A 46 -0.96 8.86 5.10
CA ALA A 46 -0.77 9.69 6.29
C ALA A 46 -2.06 9.82 7.15
N VAL A 47 -2.77 8.71 7.32
CA VAL A 47 -3.98 8.60 8.16
C VAL A 47 -3.74 7.66 9.34
N ASP A 48 -4.67 7.64 10.30
CA ASP A 48 -4.64 6.64 11.38
C ASP A 48 -5.14 5.28 10.86
N VAL A 49 -4.60 4.19 11.41
CA VAL A 49 -5.05 2.82 11.07
C VAL A 49 -6.54 2.61 11.35
N ARG A 50 -7.12 3.34 12.33
CA ARG A 50 -8.55 3.34 12.62
C ARG A 50 -9.37 3.83 11.43
N THR A 51 -8.90 4.88 10.73
CA THR A 51 -9.56 5.39 9.52
C THR A 51 -9.60 4.32 8.44
N VAL A 52 -8.52 3.58 8.23
CA VAL A 52 -8.50 2.46 7.27
C VAL A 52 -9.50 1.37 7.69
N SER A 53 -9.54 1.03 8.98
CA SER A 53 -10.49 0.03 9.48
C SER A 53 -11.95 0.46 9.31
N GLU A 54 -12.27 1.72 9.57
CA GLU A 54 -13.61 2.28 9.38
C GLU A 54 -14.03 2.24 7.91
N LEU A 55 -13.13 2.60 6.99
CA LEU A 55 -13.39 2.55 5.55
C LEU A 55 -13.69 1.12 5.08
N LEU A 56 -12.89 0.13 5.53
CA LEU A 56 -13.14 -1.28 5.20
C LEU A 56 -14.49 -1.78 5.75
N GLN A 57 -14.86 -1.37 6.97
CA GLN A 57 -16.17 -1.68 7.54
C GLN A 57 -17.30 -1.07 6.72
N ASN A 58 -17.15 0.18 6.27
CA ASN A 58 -18.15 0.86 5.46
C ASN A 58 -18.33 0.17 4.10
N ILE A 59 -17.23 -0.24 3.43
CA ILE A 59 -17.27 -1.01 2.18
C ILE A 59 -18.08 -2.29 2.40
N TYR A 60 -17.72 -3.09 3.41
CA TYR A 60 -18.43 -4.35 3.72
C TYR A 60 -19.91 -4.13 4.05
N ALA A 61 -20.24 -3.06 4.79
CA ALA A 61 -21.62 -2.72 5.13
C ALA A 61 -22.43 -2.24 3.91
N SER A 62 -21.78 -1.59 2.95
CA SER A 62 -22.41 -1.13 1.71
C SER A 62 -22.64 -2.25 0.69
N GLY A 63 -21.93 -3.38 0.84
CA GLY A 63 -22.00 -4.50 -0.10
C GLY A 63 -21.30 -4.24 -1.44
N GLU A 64 -20.38 -3.27 -1.47
CA GLU A 64 -19.43 -3.07 -2.58
C GLU A 64 -18.29 -4.10 -2.57
#